data_AF-A0A1B8W466-F1
#
_entry.id   AF-A0A1B8W466-F1
#
_cell.length_a   1.000
_cell.length_b   1.000
_cell.length_c   1.000
_cell.angle_alpha   90.00
_cell.angle_beta   90.00
_cell.angle_gamma   90.00
#
_symmetry.space_group_name_H-M   'P 1'
#
loop_
_entity.id
_entity.type
_entity.pdbx_description
1 polymer ?
#
loop_
_entity_poly.entity_id
_entity_poly.type
_entity_poly.pdbx_seq_one_letter_code
_entity_poly.pdbx_strand_id
1 'polypeptide(L)'
;MCKKGKWGFLIGLSMVLFILSGCASNEKTEEEKLVEAIQEAVKDSSIGGEASNKAEKPTVESTLSEIVNFVTIDIWNEAFVNISWYAGSGTDSTGNELDIEFTIDRLGKAMEKKAEYNSYIAGLDSKYDDIKQVWTKLSNEIDTLYAKLKENPPHATDSEYEFDTGLFKQYSKAFDSDVESLNAQ
;
A
#
# COMPACT_ATOMS: atom_id res chain seq x y z
N MET A 1 -8.63 37.36 -39.74
CA MET A 1 -9.75 36.98 -40.63
C MET A 1 -9.95 35.47 -40.57
N CYS A 2 -11.18 35.02 -40.30
CA CYS A 2 -11.80 33.69 -40.53
C CYS A 2 -11.11 32.40 -40.01
N LYS A 3 -11.79 31.39 -39.47
CA LYS A 3 -13.22 31.17 -39.16
C LYS A 3 -13.35 29.94 -38.24
N LYS A 4 -14.43 29.93 -37.45
CA LYS A 4 -14.89 28.93 -36.48
C LYS A 4 -15.31 27.60 -37.12
N GLY A 5 -15.37 26.55 -36.30
CA GLY A 5 -16.23 25.37 -36.52
C GLY A 5 -16.45 24.57 -35.24
N LYS A 6 -17.51 24.92 -34.48
CA LYS A 6 -18.12 24.06 -33.45
C LYS A 6 -19.17 23.19 -34.13
N TRP A 7 -19.26 21.92 -33.77
CA TRP A 7 -20.48 21.14 -33.99
C TRP A 7 -20.76 20.30 -32.76
N GLY A 8 -21.97 20.45 -32.22
CA GLY A 8 -22.56 19.55 -31.24
C GLY A 8 -23.88 19.03 -31.80
N PHE A 9 -24.37 17.92 -31.25
CA PHE A 9 -25.77 17.47 -31.16
C PHE A 9 -25.74 16.14 -30.37
N LEU A 10 -26.24 16.04 -29.13
CA LEU A 10 -27.63 15.83 -28.67
C LEU A 10 -28.22 14.41 -28.92
N ILE A 11 -28.39 13.68 -27.81
CA ILE A 11 -29.58 12.95 -27.27
C ILE A 11 -30.25 11.80 -28.08
N GLY A 12 -30.50 10.69 -27.37
CA GLY A 12 -31.63 9.74 -27.56
C GLY A 12 -31.37 8.40 -26.84
N LEU A 13 -31.84 8.14 -25.61
CA LEU A 13 -33.16 7.62 -25.19
C LEU A 13 -33.71 6.44 -26.02
N SER A 14 -33.74 5.22 -25.45
CA SER A 14 -34.93 4.34 -25.38
C SER A 14 -34.64 2.96 -24.78
N MET A 15 -35.54 2.54 -23.89
CA MET A 15 -35.69 1.21 -23.29
C MET A 15 -35.91 0.11 -24.33
N VAL A 16 -35.46 -1.11 -24.02
CA VAL A 16 -36.14 -2.34 -24.43
C VAL A 16 -36.12 -3.34 -23.25
N LEU A 17 -37.30 -3.55 -22.67
CA LEU A 17 -37.65 -4.67 -21.80
C LEU A 17 -38.02 -5.86 -22.70
N PHE A 18 -37.37 -7.00 -22.53
CA PHE A 18 -37.87 -8.29 -23.00
C PHE A 18 -38.16 -9.17 -21.78
N ILE A 19 -39.44 -9.39 -21.50
CA ILE A 19 -39.91 -10.55 -20.73
C ILE A 19 -40.75 -11.36 -21.70
N LEU A 20 -40.36 -12.61 -21.93
CA LEU A 20 -41.30 -13.66 -22.36
C LEU A 20 -41.01 -14.95 -21.59
N SER A 21 -42.11 -15.54 -21.17
CA SER A 21 -42.30 -16.68 -20.27
C SER A 21 -42.30 -18.00 -21.05
N GLY A 22 -41.92 -19.13 -20.43
CA GLY A 22 -42.14 -20.47 -21.00
C GLY A 22 -41.54 -21.62 -20.19
N CYS A 23 -42.40 -22.49 -19.65
CA CYS A 23 -42.10 -23.65 -18.80
C CYS A 23 -41.51 -24.87 -19.56
N ALA A 24 -40.94 -25.79 -18.76
CA ALA A 24 -40.79 -27.23 -18.96
C ALA A 24 -39.45 -27.76 -19.51
N SER A 25 -38.52 -28.07 -18.61
CA SER A 25 -37.94 -29.41 -18.38
C SER A 25 -36.91 -29.31 -17.25
N ASN A 26 -37.06 -30.14 -16.23
CA ASN A 26 -36.13 -30.23 -15.10
C ASN A 26 -34.91 -31.02 -15.55
N GLU A 27 -33.91 -30.34 -16.11
CA GLU A 27 -32.58 -30.89 -16.28
C GLU A 27 -31.58 -29.78 -15.89
N LYS A 28 -30.95 -29.94 -14.72
CA LYS A 28 -29.96 -28.98 -14.23
C LYS A 28 -28.80 -28.91 -15.21
N THR A 29 -28.45 -27.70 -15.62
CA THR A 29 -27.33 -27.46 -16.55
C THR A 29 -26.03 -27.89 -15.87
N GLU A 30 -25.02 -28.33 -16.65
CA GLU A 30 -23.77 -28.85 -16.09
C GLU A 30 -23.07 -27.88 -15.12
N GLU A 31 -23.27 -26.57 -15.31
CA GLU A 31 -22.80 -25.53 -14.38
C GLU A 31 -23.48 -25.60 -13.01
N GLU A 32 -24.79 -25.87 -12.95
CA GLU A 32 -25.52 -25.96 -11.68
C GLU A 32 -25.12 -27.21 -10.89
N LYS A 33 -24.80 -28.32 -11.59
CA LYS A 33 -24.24 -29.53 -10.96
C LYS A 33 -22.84 -29.31 -10.40
N LEU A 34 -22.01 -28.52 -11.10
CA LEU A 34 -20.68 -28.15 -10.64
C LEU A 34 -20.75 -27.25 -9.40
N VAL A 35 -21.67 -26.29 -9.38
CA VAL A 35 -21.90 -25.41 -8.23
C VAL A 35 -22.43 -26.19 -7.02
N GLU A 36 -23.35 -27.13 -7.21
CA GLU A 36 -23.82 -28.01 -6.11
C GLU A 36 -22.69 -28.90 -5.57
N ALA A 37 -21.89 -29.53 -6.45
CA ALA A 37 -20.78 -30.38 -6.04
C ALA A 37 -19.70 -29.59 -5.27
N ILE A 38 -19.42 -28.35 -5.68
CA ILE A 38 -18.49 -27.46 -4.96
C ILE A 38 -19.08 -27.05 -3.61
N GLN A 39 -20.36 -26.71 -3.54
CA GLN A 39 -21.02 -26.36 -2.27
C GLN A 39 -21.11 -27.52 -1.30
N GLU A 40 -21.28 -28.75 -1.79
CA GLU A 40 -21.33 -29.95 -0.97
C GLU A 40 -19.94 -30.31 -0.44
N ALA A 41 -18.90 -30.17 -1.26
CA ALA A 41 -17.50 -30.32 -0.83
C ALA A 41 -17.06 -29.29 0.23
N VAL A 42 -17.62 -28.07 0.20
CA VAL A 42 -17.32 -27.01 1.17
C VAL A 42 -18.06 -27.23 2.51
N LYS A 43 -19.20 -27.90 2.51
CA LYS A 43 -19.99 -28.17 3.74
C LYS A 43 -19.39 -29.26 4.62
N ASP A 44 -18.68 -30.24 4.04
CA ASP A 44 -18.12 -31.37 4.79
C ASP A 44 -16.81 -31.03 5.53
N SER A 45 -16.22 -29.84 5.28
CA SER A 45 -15.04 -29.33 5.99
C SER A 45 -15.36 -28.31 7.09
N SER A 46 -16.61 -28.19 7.52
CA SER A 46 -16.97 -27.30 8.63
C SER A 46 -16.41 -27.79 9.97
N ILE A 47 -15.27 -27.24 10.42
CA ILE A 47 -15.19 -26.84 11.82
C ILE A 47 -16.00 -25.55 11.94
N GLY A 48 -17.09 -25.70 12.69
CA GLY A 48 -18.21 -24.76 12.77
C GLY A 48 -17.84 -23.33 13.15
N GLY A 49 -18.61 -22.42 12.58
CA GLY A 49 -18.62 -21.02 12.94
C GLY A 49 -19.27 -20.20 11.85
N GLU A 50 -20.60 -20.20 11.78
CA GLU A 50 -21.34 -19.11 11.16
C GLU A 50 -21.04 -17.82 11.94
N ALA A 51 -19.93 -17.17 11.60
CA ALA A 51 -19.80 -15.74 11.70
C ALA A 51 -19.74 -15.25 10.26
N SER A 52 -20.81 -14.56 9.85
CA SER A 52 -20.75 -13.65 8.71
C SER A 52 -19.68 -12.61 9.00
N ASN A 53 -18.42 -12.92 8.64
CA ASN A 53 -17.30 -11.99 8.70
C ASN A 53 -17.50 -10.98 7.58
N LYS A 54 -18.45 -10.07 7.77
CA LYS A 54 -18.40 -8.78 7.11
C LYS A 54 -17.14 -8.11 7.65
N ALA A 55 -16.05 -8.18 6.88
CA ALA A 55 -14.80 -7.51 7.23
C ALA A 55 -15.14 -6.07 7.60
N GLU A 56 -14.95 -5.73 8.87
CA GLU A 56 -15.17 -4.39 9.36
C GLU A 56 -14.18 -3.46 8.64
N LYS A 57 -14.64 -2.28 8.22
CA LYS A 57 -13.74 -1.32 7.59
C LYS A 57 -12.66 -0.93 8.62
N PRO A 58 -11.39 -0.86 8.23
CA PRO A 58 -10.33 -0.45 9.15
C PRO A 58 -10.64 0.94 9.73
N THR A 59 -10.41 1.09 11.03
CA THR A 59 -10.46 2.40 11.71
C THR A 59 -9.26 3.25 11.27
N VAL A 60 -9.34 4.58 11.48
CA VAL A 60 -8.22 5.47 11.14
C VAL A 60 -6.96 5.09 11.93
N GLU A 61 -7.12 4.81 13.21
CA GLU A 61 -6.04 4.43 14.12
C GLU A 61 -5.38 3.11 13.69
N SER A 62 -6.18 2.15 13.22
CA SER A 62 -5.65 0.88 12.69
C SER A 62 -4.86 1.07 11.40
N THR A 63 -5.33 1.92 10.48
CA THR A 63 -4.59 2.26 9.26
C THR A 63 -3.33 3.08 9.55
N LEU A 64 -3.36 4.01 10.52
CA LEU A 64 -2.16 4.73 10.94
C LEU A 64 -1.10 3.78 11.52
N SER A 65 -1.53 2.78 12.30
CA SER A 65 -0.65 1.72 12.83
C SER A 65 -0.07 0.85 11.72
N GLU A 66 -0.85 0.56 10.67
CA GLU A 66 -0.35 -0.09 9.45
C GLU A 66 0.73 0.75 8.77
N ILE A 67 0.56 2.07 8.69
CA ILE A 67 1.54 2.98 8.09
C ILE A 67 2.85 3.01 8.91
N VAL A 68 2.77 3.01 10.24
CA VAL A 68 3.94 2.87 11.12
C VAL A 68 4.71 1.58 10.81
N ASN A 69 3.98 0.45 10.67
CA ASN A 69 4.59 -0.83 10.32
C ASN A 69 5.23 -0.79 8.93
N PHE A 70 4.58 -0.18 7.94
CA PHE A 70 5.14 0.03 6.61
C PHE A 70 6.46 0.82 6.66
N VAL A 71 6.51 1.93 7.39
CA VAL A 71 7.76 2.72 7.53
C VAL A 71 8.85 1.88 8.20
N THR A 72 8.50 1.12 9.23
CA THR A 72 9.47 0.35 10.01
C THR A 72 9.99 -0.85 9.24
N ILE A 73 9.10 -1.61 8.59
CA ILE A 73 9.45 -2.85 7.91
C ILE A 73 9.99 -2.51 6.52
N ASP A 74 9.15 -1.95 5.65
CA ASP A 74 9.48 -1.83 4.22
C ASP A 74 10.51 -0.73 3.92
N ILE A 75 10.46 0.39 4.64
CA ILE A 75 11.36 1.53 4.39
C ILE A 75 12.65 1.41 5.21
N TRP A 76 12.54 1.13 6.52
CA TRP A 76 13.71 1.07 7.39
C TRP A 76 14.42 -0.29 7.33
N ASN A 77 13.76 -1.37 7.76
CA ASN A 77 14.40 -2.68 7.93
C ASN A 77 14.80 -3.33 6.61
N GLU A 78 13.94 -3.28 5.60
CA GLU A 78 14.20 -3.93 4.31
C GLU A 78 15.12 -3.09 3.40
N ALA A 79 15.27 -1.79 3.67
CA ALA A 79 16.06 -0.89 2.82
C ALA A 79 17.06 -0.03 3.58
N PHE A 80 16.67 1.12 4.14
CA PHE A 80 17.62 2.15 4.59
C PHE A 80 18.67 1.66 5.58
N VAL A 81 18.33 0.75 6.50
CA VAL A 81 19.32 0.19 7.43
C VAL A 81 20.32 -0.70 6.70
N ASN A 82 19.85 -1.59 5.81
CA ASN A 82 20.72 -2.51 5.08
C ASN A 82 21.64 -1.77 4.12
N ILE A 83 21.12 -0.76 3.44
CA ILE A 83 21.88 0.10 2.51
C ILE A 83 22.97 0.88 3.27
N SER A 84 22.66 1.43 4.45
CA SER A 84 23.63 2.13 5.30
C SER A 84 24.76 1.20 5.73
N TRP A 85 24.45 -0.05 6.11
CA TRP A 85 25.44 -1.06 6.44
C TRP A 85 26.26 -1.50 5.23
N TYR A 86 25.62 -1.68 4.08
CA TYR A 86 26.28 -2.13 2.85
C TYR A 86 27.35 -1.15 2.38
N ALA A 87 27.06 0.15 2.42
CA ALA A 87 28.05 1.18 2.10
C ALA A 87 29.33 1.02 2.93
N GLY A 88 29.22 0.81 4.25
CA GLY A 88 30.39 0.70 5.11
C GLY A 88 31.07 -0.68 5.13
N SER A 89 30.30 -1.76 5.01
CA SER A 89 30.77 -3.14 5.29
C SER A 89 30.69 -4.10 4.11
N GLY A 90 29.96 -3.74 3.05
CA GLY A 90 29.65 -4.62 1.93
C GLY A 90 28.59 -5.68 2.24
N THR A 91 28.00 -5.69 3.44
CA THR A 91 26.96 -6.63 3.88
C THR A 91 25.70 -5.91 4.32
N ASP A 92 24.60 -6.64 4.47
CA ASP A 92 23.39 -6.13 5.12
C ASP A 92 23.61 -5.82 6.62
N SER A 93 22.58 -5.34 7.29
CA SER A 93 22.63 -4.97 8.72
C SER A 93 22.85 -6.14 9.69
N THR A 94 22.79 -7.37 9.19
CA THR A 94 22.98 -8.61 9.95
C THR A 94 24.25 -9.37 9.54
N GLY A 95 25.01 -8.86 8.56
CA GLY A 95 26.25 -9.44 8.08
C GLY A 95 26.11 -10.41 6.90
N ASN A 96 24.95 -10.49 6.25
CA ASN A 96 24.76 -11.32 5.06
C ASN A 96 25.09 -10.56 3.77
N GLU A 97 25.25 -11.32 2.67
CA GLU A 97 25.34 -10.76 1.32
C GLU A 97 24.07 -9.97 0.98
N LEU A 98 24.25 -8.78 0.39
CA LEU A 98 23.16 -7.91 -0.05
C LEU A 98 23.27 -7.63 -1.55
N ASP A 99 22.20 -7.92 -2.28
CA ASP A 99 22.02 -7.44 -3.65
C ASP A 99 21.47 -6.00 -3.60
N ILE A 100 22.37 -5.02 -3.69
CA ILE A 100 22.03 -3.61 -3.56
C ILE A 100 21.07 -3.11 -4.66
N GLU A 101 21.21 -3.62 -5.89
CA GLU A 101 20.35 -3.24 -7.00
C GLU A 101 18.92 -3.75 -6.74
N PHE A 102 18.79 -5.01 -6.35
CA PHE A 102 17.50 -5.60 -5.97
C PHE A 102 16.86 -4.88 -4.77
N THR A 103 17.65 -4.53 -3.75
CA THR A 103 17.15 -3.79 -2.58
C THR A 103 16.60 -2.42 -2.97
N ILE A 104 17.30 -1.66 -3.82
CA ILE A 104 16.83 -0.34 -4.30
C ILE A 104 15.57 -0.50 -5.15
N ASP A 105 15.46 -1.53 -5.98
CA ASP A 105 14.26 -1.81 -6.79
C ASP A 105 13.06 -2.18 -5.91
N ARG A 106 13.27 -2.98 -4.85
CA ARG A 106 12.25 -3.29 -3.84
C ARG A 106 11.80 -2.05 -3.09
N LEU A 107 12.72 -1.17 -2.72
CA LEU A 107 12.39 0.14 -2.14
C LEU A 107 11.53 0.96 -3.10
N GLY A 108 11.83 0.95 -4.41
CA GLY A 108 10.99 1.57 -5.44
C GLY A 108 9.53 1.10 -5.40
N LYS A 109 9.27 -0.17 -5.10
CA LYS A 109 7.91 -0.70 -4.89
C LYS A 109 7.26 -0.21 -3.60
N ALA A 110 8.02 -0.10 -2.52
CA ALA A 110 7.52 0.53 -1.31
C ALA A 110 7.16 2.01 -1.55
N MET A 111 7.89 2.72 -2.41
CA MET A 111 7.59 4.12 -2.77
C MET A 111 6.25 4.28 -3.51
N GLU A 112 5.84 3.29 -4.32
CA GLU A 112 4.50 3.25 -4.93
C GLU A 112 3.42 3.17 -3.83
N LYS A 113 3.60 2.29 -2.84
CA LYS A 113 2.67 2.17 -1.70
C LYS A 113 2.64 3.42 -0.83
N LYS A 114 3.79 4.07 -0.61
CA LYS A 114 3.90 5.34 0.12
C LYS A 114 3.01 6.43 -0.48
N ALA A 115 2.83 6.46 -1.80
CA ALA A 115 1.96 7.45 -2.45
C ALA A 115 0.47 7.28 -2.07
N GLU A 116 0.03 6.03 -1.85
CA GLU A 116 -1.31 5.75 -1.32
C GLU A 116 -1.46 6.28 0.10
N TYR A 117 -0.47 6.05 0.97
CA TYR A 117 -0.48 6.53 2.34
C TYR A 117 -0.36 8.06 2.45
N ASN A 118 0.39 8.70 1.56
CA ASN A 118 0.40 10.15 1.41
C ASN A 118 -1.00 10.70 1.15
N SER A 119 -1.73 10.07 0.22
CA SER A 119 -3.09 10.47 -0.14
C SER A 119 -4.06 10.23 1.01
N TYR A 120 -3.93 9.09 1.69
CA TYR A 120 -4.74 8.74 2.86
C TYR A 120 -4.56 9.75 4.00
N ILE A 121 -3.31 10.00 4.43
CA ILE A 121 -3.02 10.91 5.55
C ILE A 121 -3.46 12.35 5.25
N ALA A 122 -3.24 12.82 4.01
CA ALA A 122 -3.72 14.13 3.59
C ALA A 122 -5.24 14.29 3.68
N GLY A 123 -5.99 13.19 3.52
CA GLY A 123 -7.45 13.16 3.59
C GLY A 123 -8.04 13.00 4.99
N LEU A 124 -7.22 12.87 6.04
CA LEU A 124 -7.71 12.71 7.41
C LEU A 124 -8.37 14.00 7.93
N ASP A 125 -9.26 13.87 8.93
CA ASP A 125 -9.90 15.02 9.58
C ASP A 125 -8.89 15.89 10.36
N SER A 126 -9.30 17.11 10.73
CA SER A 126 -8.42 18.08 11.42
C SER A 126 -7.94 17.64 12.80
N LYS A 127 -8.64 16.68 13.45
CA LYS A 127 -8.17 16.10 14.71
C LYS A 127 -6.83 15.34 14.59
N TYR A 128 -6.37 15.07 13.37
CA TYR A 128 -5.10 14.41 13.08
C TYR A 128 -4.05 15.37 12.47
N ASP A 129 -4.22 16.68 12.59
CA ASP A 129 -3.32 17.65 11.95
C ASP A 129 -1.86 17.55 12.41
N ASP A 130 -1.61 17.22 13.68
CA ASP A 130 -0.25 16.96 14.20
C ASP A 130 0.40 15.77 13.49
N ILE A 131 -0.35 14.66 13.34
CA ILE A 131 0.09 13.47 12.60
C ILE A 131 0.40 13.80 11.14
N LYS A 132 -0.44 14.61 10.48
CA LYS A 132 -0.19 15.06 9.09
C LYS A 132 1.10 15.86 8.98
N GLN A 133 1.37 16.73 9.96
CA GLN A 133 2.58 17.55 9.97
C GLN A 133 3.84 16.69 10.09
N VAL A 134 3.84 15.72 11.01
CA VAL A 134 4.98 14.80 11.19
C VAL A 134 5.13 13.89 9.98
N TRP A 135 4.05 13.31 9.46
CA TRP A 135 4.07 12.50 8.24
C TRP A 135 4.64 13.25 7.05
N THR A 136 4.28 14.53 6.86
CA THR A 136 4.81 15.34 5.75
C THR A 136 6.33 15.44 5.82
N LYS A 137 6.90 15.63 7.02
CA LYS A 137 8.35 15.67 7.22
C LYS A 137 9.00 14.32 6.95
N LEU A 138 8.43 13.26 7.50
CA LEU A 138 8.90 11.88 7.32
C LEU A 138 8.87 11.47 5.84
N SER A 139 7.73 11.68 5.16
CA SER A 139 7.54 11.31 3.76
C SER A 139 8.50 12.03 2.82
N ASN A 140 8.71 13.34 3.03
CA ASN A 140 9.68 14.13 2.25
C ASN A 140 11.13 13.66 2.48
N GLU A 141 11.46 13.25 3.70
CA GLU A 141 12.78 12.71 4.01
C GLU A 141 12.99 11.35 3.33
N ILE A 142 11.96 10.48 3.32
CA ILE A 142 11.99 9.22 2.57
C ILE A 142 12.22 9.48 1.07
N ASP A 143 11.53 10.48 0.49
CA ASP A 143 11.73 10.86 -0.91
C ASP A 143 13.17 11.37 -1.17
N THR A 144 13.72 12.16 -0.25
CA THR A 144 15.09 12.70 -0.34
C THR A 144 16.13 11.58 -0.33
N LEU A 145 16.01 10.64 0.63
CA LEU A 145 16.91 9.49 0.73
C LEU A 145 16.79 8.55 -0.47
N TYR A 146 15.57 8.28 -0.93
CA TYR A 146 15.36 7.45 -2.12
C TYR A 146 15.93 8.10 -3.38
N ALA A 147 15.75 9.41 -3.57
CA ALA A 147 16.33 10.13 -4.70
C ALA A 147 17.87 10.03 -4.71
N LYS A 148 18.50 10.18 -3.54
CA LYS A 148 19.95 10.00 -3.37
C LYS A 148 20.42 8.62 -3.83
N LEU A 149 19.68 7.57 -3.48
CA LEU A 149 20.00 6.19 -3.89
C LEU A 149 19.85 5.97 -5.40
N LYS A 150 18.89 6.64 -6.05
CA LYS A 150 18.73 6.56 -7.50
C LYS A 150 19.79 7.34 -8.26
N GLU A 151 20.23 8.47 -7.72
CA GLU A 151 21.26 9.33 -8.33
C GLU A 151 22.66 8.75 -8.16
N ASN A 152 22.98 8.26 -6.97
CA ASN A 152 24.27 7.67 -6.62
C ASN A 152 24.05 6.43 -5.76
N PRO A 153 23.85 5.24 -6.36
CA PRO A 153 23.77 3.98 -5.62
C PRO A 153 25.10 3.68 -4.88
N PRO A 154 25.07 3.15 -3.64
CA PRO A 154 26.30 2.83 -2.93
C PRO A 154 27.00 1.62 -3.54
N HIS A 155 28.33 1.61 -3.42
CA HIS A 155 29.15 0.44 -3.64
C HIS A 155 29.53 -0.22 -2.31
N ALA A 156 29.75 -1.53 -2.33
CA ALA A 156 30.22 -2.26 -1.17
C ALA A 156 31.54 -1.65 -0.65
N THR A 157 31.64 -1.48 0.67
CA THR A 157 32.86 -0.99 1.35
C THR A 157 33.35 0.40 0.90
N ASP A 158 32.42 1.25 0.45
CA ASP A 158 32.67 2.66 0.17
C ASP A 158 32.53 3.51 1.44
N SER A 159 33.67 3.73 2.12
CA SER A 159 33.73 4.55 3.34
C SER A 159 33.45 6.04 3.12
N GLU A 160 33.48 6.50 1.87
CA GLU A 160 33.20 7.90 1.51
C GLU A 160 31.72 8.11 1.16
N TYR A 161 30.95 7.02 1.02
CA TYR A 161 29.51 7.11 0.77
C TYR A 161 28.75 7.61 2.00
N GLU A 162 28.28 8.84 1.93
CA GLU A 162 27.44 9.41 2.98
C GLU A 162 25.97 8.99 2.81
N PHE A 163 25.40 8.28 3.77
CA PHE A 163 23.96 7.97 3.81
C PHE A 163 23.37 8.28 5.18
N ASP A 164 23.17 9.57 5.46
CA ASP A 164 22.66 10.03 6.74
C ASP A 164 21.15 9.76 6.87
N THR A 165 20.78 8.91 7.81
CA THR A 165 19.38 8.54 8.12
C THR A 165 18.86 9.18 9.40
N GLY A 166 19.58 10.17 9.96
CA GLY A 166 19.27 10.81 11.23
C GLY A 166 17.91 11.47 11.27
N LEU A 167 17.59 12.30 10.26
CA LEU A 167 16.28 12.96 10.15
C LEU A 167 15.15 11.96 9.95
N PHE A 168 15.36 10.94 9.11
CA PHE A 168 14.39 9.86 8.93
C PHE A 168 14.05 9.19 10.27
N LYS A 169 15.06 8.80 11.05
CA LYS A 169 14.87 8.17 12.37
C LYS A 169 14.13 9.09 13.34
N GLN A 170 14.47 10.38 13.34
CA GLN A 170 13.83 11.36 14.19
C GLN A 170 12.33 11.50 13.87
N TYR A 171 11.99 11.68 12.58
CA TYR A 171 10.61 11.85 12.16
C TYR A 171 9.80 10.55 12.26
N SER A 172 10.40 9.40 11.97
CA SER A 172 9.77 8.08 12.12
C SER A 172 9.38 7.82 13.57
N LYS A 173 10.31 8.08 14.51
CA LYS A 173 10.04 7.96 15.94
C LYS A 173 8.93 8.90 16.43
N ALA A 174 8.91 10.14 15.93
CA ALA A 174 7.84 11.08 16.28
C ALA A 174 6.49 10.60 15.76
N PHE A 175 6.43 10.13 14.51
CA PHE A 175 5.21 9.61 13.90
C PHE A 175 4.66 8.40 14.64
N ASP A 176 5.51 7.43 14.96
CA ASP A 176 5.18 6.26 15.77
C ASP A 176 4.59 6.66 17.13
N SER A 177 5.28 7.54 17.87
CA SER A 177 4.82 8.04 19.17
C SER A 177 3.47 8.74 19.12
N ASP A 178 3.20 9.54 18.07
CA ASP A 178 1.92 10.24 17.92
C ASP A 178 0.78 9.24 17.64
N VAL A 179 1.05 8.21 16.84
CA VAL A 179 0.08 7.13 16.54
C VAL A 179 -0.18 6.26 17.77
N GLU A 180 0.85 5.87 18.53
CA GLU A 180 0.69 5.14 19.79
C GLU A 180 -0.19 5.92 20.79
N SER A 181 -0.02 7.25 20.85
CA SER A 181 -0.79 8.13 21.73
C SER A 181 -2.29 8.19 21.39
N LEU A 182 -2.68 7.86 20.15
CA LEU A 182 -4.09 7.71 19.78
C LEU A 182 -4.69 6.41 20.32
N ASN A 183 -3.90 5.33 20.35
CA ASN A 183 -4.34 3.99 20.78
C ASN A 183 -4.39 3.84 22.31
N ALA A 184 -3.78 4.75 23.05
CA ALA A 184 -3.74 4.74 24.51
C ALA A 184 -4.96 5.44 25.17
N GLN A 185 -5.88 5.99 24.39
CA GLN A 185 -7.07 6.74 24.85
C GLN A 185 -8.34 5.87 24.85
#